data_AF-A0A4R9AGF7-F1
#
_entry.id   AF-A0A4R9AGF7-F1
#
_cell.length_a   1.000
_cell.length_b   1.000
_cell.length_c   1.000
_cell.angle_alpha   90.00
_cell.angle_beta   90.00
_cell.angle_gamma   90.00
#
_symmetry.space_group_name_H-M   'P 1'
#
loop_
_entity.id
_entity.type
_entity.pdbx_description
1 polymer ?
#
loop_
_entity_poly.entity_id
_entity_poly.type
_entity_poly.pdbx_seq_one_letter_code
_entity_poly.pdbx_strand_id
1 'polypeptide(L)'
;MTSARRLHRNPSFRNPTFLSTWLLWLVGALAFPVAGLAGIAVGGRLSNPVSALIGGAVCGVVIGLGQVLVSRKRLNPLSWIPLTAIGMGVGLLLGSTVVNYQTTLAELALMGAITGLVLGAAQAVALPPRARRRWLWALGIAALWALGWTVTTLVGVNVEAQFTNFGAIGAITVTALSGLLLHFLLPFHPPSGVWLRSHPITPAQ
;
A
#
# COMPACT_ATOMS: atom_id res chain seq x y z
N MET A 1 -40.11 -4.28 -44.06
CA MET A 1 -39.90 -4.23 -42.59
C MET A 1 -38.44 -4.47 -42.28
N THR A 2 -37.68 -3.40 -42.07
CA THR A 2 -36.23 -3.38 -41.87
C THR A 2 -35.91 -3.74 -40.42
N SER A 3 -35.45 -4.96 -40.19
CA SER A 3 -34.95 -5.39 -38.88
C SER A 3 -33.60 -4.72 -38.61
N ALA A 4 -33.65 -3.60 -37.91
CA ALA A 4 -32.47 -2.90 -37.41
C ALA A 4 -31.78 -3.78 -36.37
N ARG A 5 -30.72 -4.49 -36.78
CA ARG A 5 -29.77 -5.11 -35.86
C ARG A 5 -29.12 -4.00 -35.04
N ARG A 6 -29.67 -3.76 -33.87
CA ARG A 6 -29.06 -2.93 -32.84
C ARG A 6 -27.80 -3.67 -32.38
N LEU A 7 -26.66 -3.33 -32.99
CA LEU A 7 -25.34 -3.71 -32.49
C LEU A 7 -25.24 -3.13 -31.08
N HIS A 8 -25.52 -3.96 -30.07
CA HIS A 8 -25.15 -3.64 -28.70
C HIS A 8 -23.64 -3.47 -28.71
N ARG A 9 -23.17 -2.22 -28.65
CA ARG A 9 -21.83 -1.90 -28.15
C ARG A 9 -21.77 -2.55 -26.78
N ASN A 10 -21.16 -3.72 -26.72
CA ASN A 10 -20.73 -4.30 -25.48
C ASN A 10 -19.45 -3.52 -25.15
N PRO A 11 -19.45 -2.55 -24.20
CA PRO A 11 -18.18 -2.08 -23.70
C PRO A 11 -17.54 -3.30 -23.09
N SER A 12 -16.55 -3.88 -23.77
CA SER A 12 -15.65 -4.83 -23.15
C SER A 12 -14.98 -4.06 -22.01
N PHE A 13 -15.59 -4.09 -20.82
CA PHE A 13 -14.93 -3.72 -19.59
C PHE A 13 -13.72 -4.64 -19.54
N ARG A 14 -12.55 -4.09 -19.89
CA ARG A 14 -11.29 -4.82 -19.92
C ARG A 14 -11.17 -5.52 -18.57
N ASN A 15 -11.20 -6.85 -18.58
CA ASN A 15 -10.88 -7.64 -17.40
C ASN A 15 -9.54 -7.11 -16.87
N PRO A 16 -9.46 -6.69 -15.58
CA PRO A 16 -8.24 -6.09 -15.06
C PRO A 16 -7.10 -7.08 -15.17
N THR A 17 -6.04 -6.70 -15.89
CA THR A 17 -4.81 -7.47 -15.95
C THR A 17 -3.97 -7.23 -14.68
N PHE A 18 -3.00 -8.10 -14.43
CA PHE A 18 -1.97 -7.88 -13.42
C PHE A 18 -1.33 -6.50 -13.59
N LEU A 19 -0.88 -6.17 -14.81
CA LEU A 19 -0.21 -4.90 -15.12
C LEU A 19 -1.10 -3.69 -14.78
N SER A 20 -2.37 -3.69 -15.19
CA SER A 20 -3.29 -2.59 -14.85
C SER A 20 -3.51 -2.45 -13.34
N THR A 21 -3.56 -3.56 -12.62
CA THR A 21 -3.74 -3.57 -11.16
C THR A 21 -2.48 -3.09 -10.44
N TRP A 22 -1.31 -3.48 -10.93
CA TRP A 22 -0.02 -3.07 -10.39
C TRP A 22 0.28 -1.60 -10.67
N LEU A 23 0.02 -1.12 -11.89
CA LEU A 23 0.16 0.30 -12.23
C LEU A 23 -0.78 1.18 -11.41
N LEU A 24 -2.03 0.74 -11.19
CA LEU A 24 -2.95 1.46 -10.31
C LEU A 24 -2.42 1.48 -8.87
N TRP A 25 -1.90 0.36 -8.37
CA TRP A 25 -1.27 0.30 -7.06
C TRP A 25 -0.09 1.28 -6.94
N LEU A 26 0.74 1.40 -7.98
CA LEU A 26 1.87 2.32 -8.04
C LEU A 26 1.44 3.79 -7.89
N VAL A 27 0.25 4.18 -8.38
CA VAL A 27 -0.31 5.53 -8.14
C VAL A 27 -0.47 5.83 -6.65
N GLY A 28 -0.61 4.81 -5.80
CA GLY A 28 -0.64 4.94 -4.34
C GLY A 28 0.61 5.60 -3.74
N ALA A 29 1.73 5.65 -4.47
CA ALA A 29 2.93 6.37 -4.06
C ALA A 29 2.66 7.87 -3.82
N LEU A 30 1.66 8.45 -4.50
CA LEU A 30 1.26 9.85 -4.29
C LEU A 30 0.69 10.12 -2.88
N ALA A 31 0.24 9.09 -2.17
CA ALA A 31 -0.21 9.24 -0.79
C ALA A 31 0.95 9.56 0.16
N PHE A 32 2.19 9.16 -0.15
CA PHE A 32 3.33 9.29 0.75
C PHE A 32 3.79 10.75 0.95
N PRO A 33 3.95 11.58 -0.10
CA PRO A 33 4.22 13.00 0.07
C PRO A 33 3.13 13.72 0.87
N VAL A 34 1.85 13.43 0.56
CA VAL A 34 0.72 14.00 1.29
C VAL A 34 0.74 13.57 2.76
N ALA A 35 1.06 12.31 3.03
CA ALA A 35 1.16 11.75 4.37
C ALA A 35 2.30 12.39 5.18
N GLY A 36 3.46 12.61 4.56
CA GLY A 36 4.59 13.30 5.19
C GLY A 36 4.26 14.74 5.56
N LEU A 37 3.61 15.49 4.64
CA LEU A 37 3.17 16.85 4.91
C LEU A 37 2.08 16.92 6.01
N ALA A 38 1.08 16.04 5.94
CA ALA A 38 0.03 15.95 6.94
C ALA A 38 0.59 15.57 8.32
N GLY A 39 1.53 14.62 8.36
CA GLY A 39 2.21 14.21 9.59
C GLY A 39 2.95 15.36 10.26
N ILE A 40 3.68 16.17 9.48
CA ILE A 40 4.35 17.38 10.00
C ILE A 40 3.33 18.43 10.44
N ALA A 41 2.28 18.66 9.66
CA ALA A 41 1.28 19.68 9.96
C ALA A 41 0.56 19.44 11.30
N VAL A 42 0.36 18.16 11.67
CA VAL A 42 -0.36 17.79 12.90
C VAL A 42 0.58 17.43 14.05
N GLY A 43 1.63 16.65 13.78
CA GLY A 43 2.55 16.15 14.81
C GLY A 43 3.81 17.00 15.00
N GLY A 44 4.12 17.91 14.09
CA GLY A 44 5.40 18.61 14.04
C GLY A 44 6.54 17.75 13.49
N ARG A 45 7.79 18.21 13.68
CA ARG A 45 8.99 17.46 13.28
C ARG A 45 9.17 16.21 14.13
N LEU A 46 9.73 15.15 13.55
CA LEU A 46 9.99 13.88 14.22
C LEU A 46 11.18 13.97 15.20
N SER A 47 11.06 14.77 16.26
CA SER A 47 12.14 15.01 17.24
C SER A 47 11.83 14.49 18.65
N ASN A 48 10.61 14.00 18.88
CA ASN A 48 10.18 13.54 20.20
C ASN A 48 9.09 12.45 20.10
N PRO A 49 8.83 11.70 21.18
CA PRO A 49 7.90 10.56 21.16
C PRO A 49 6.47 10.92 20.78
N VAL A 50 5.96 12.07 21.24
CA VAL A 50 4.58 12.50 20.98
C VAL A 50 4.41 12.85 19.50
N SER A 51 5.35 13.60 18.95
CA SER A 51 5.40 13.90 17.51
C SER A 51 5.52 12.65 16.66
N ALA A 52 6.33 11.66 17.08
CA ALA A 52 6.46 10.38 16.38
C ALA A 52 5.15 9.61 16.33
N LEU A 53 4.46 9.51 17.47
CA LEU A 53 3.20 8.79 17.57
C LEU A 53 2.08 9.47 16.76
N ILE A 54 1.88 10.78 16.95
CA ILE A 54 0.81 11.55 16.29
C ILE A 54 1.11 11.68 14.79
N GLY A 55 2.31 12.13 14.44
CA GLY A 55 2.73 12.30 13.05
C GLY A 55 2.75 10.99 12.28
N GLY A 56 3.18 9.90 12.91
CA GLY A 56 3.11 8.55 12.36
C GLY A 56 1.67 8.07 12.17
N ALA A 57 0.78 8.30 13.14
CA ALA A 57 -0.63 7.91 13.02
C ALA A 57 -1.34 8.65 11.88
N VAL A 58 -1.15 9.96 11.77
CA VAL A 58 -1.69 10.78 10.67
C VAL A 58 -1.14 10.30 9.32
N CYS A 59 0.17 10.05 9.25
CA CYS A 59 0.80 9.49 8.06
C CYS A 59 0.16 8.14 7.67
N GLY A 60 -0.06 7.26 8.65
CA GLY A 60 -0.73 5.97 8.44
C GLY A 60 -2.18 6.09 7.98
N VAL A 61 -2.95 7.09 8.44
CA VAL A 61 -4.30 7.33 7.90
C VAL A 61 -4.25 7.66 6.40
N VAL A 62 -3.37 8.58 6.01
CA VAL A 62 -3.26 9.03 4.61
C VAL A 62 -2.76 7.89 3.71
N ILE A 63 -1.74 7.15 4.14
CA ILE A 63 -1.22 5.99 3.41
C ILE A 63 -2.29 4.90 3.30
N GLY A 64 -2.98 4.58 4.40
CA GLY A 64 -4.02 3.56 4.44
C GLY A 64 -5.19 3.90 3.50
N LEU A 65 -5.62 5.16 3.47
CA LEU A 65 -6.62 5.67 2.53
C LEU A 65 -6.15 5.51 1.08
N GLY A 66 -4.94 5.96 0.77
CA GLY A 66 -4.34 5.83 -0.56
C GLY A 66 -4.33 4.38 -1.03
N GLN A 67 -3.85 3.46 -0.19
CA GLN A 67 -3.81 2.03 -0.47
C GLN A 67 -5.20 1.44 -0.73
N VAL A 68 -6.20 1.79 0.08
CA VAL A 68 -7.59 1.34 -0.12
C VAL A 68 -8.12 1.76 -1.48
N LEU A 69 -7.94 3.04 -1.85
CA LEU A 69 -8.43 3.61 -3.12
C LEU A 69 -7.84 2.88 -4.34
N VAL A 70 -6.55 2.55 -4.30
CA VAL A 70 -5.86 1.89 -5.42
C VAL A 70 -5.91 0.36 -5.36
N SER A 71 -6.46 -0.22 -4.29
CA SER A 71 -6.47 -1.67 -4.08
C SER A 71 -7.45 -2.46 -4.96
N ARG A 72 -8.37 -1.79 -5.68
CA ARG A 72 -9.53 -2.40 -6.36
C ARG A 72 -10.41 -3.24 -5.41
N LYS A 73 -10.77 -2.68 -4.25
CA LYS A 73 -11.61 -3.34 -3.22
C LYS A 73 -10.99 -4.61 -2.63
N ARG A 74 -9.68 -4.83 -2.78
CA ARG A 74 -8.99 -5.97 -2.14
C ARG A 74 -8.81 -5.77 -0.63
N LEU A 75 -8.85 -4.53 -0.17
CA LEU A 75 -8.62 -4.14 1.22
C LEU A 75 -9.91 -3.56 1.80
N ASN A 76 -10.29 -4.02 3.00
CA ASN A 76 -11.45 -3.49 3.70
C ASN A 76 -11.09 -2.14 4.36
N PRO A 77 -11.73 -1.02 3.99
CA PRO A 77 -11.39 0.29 4.56
C PRO A 77 -11.50 0.34 6.08
N LEU A 78 -12.51 -0.32 6.65
CA LEU A 78 -12.86 -0.23 8.07
C LEU A 78 -11.80 -0.86 9.00
N SER A 79 -11.07 -1.86 8.51
CA SER A 79 -9.95 -2.46 9.25
C SER A 79 -8.60 -1.95 8.78
N TRP A 80 -8.43 -1.74 7.47
CA TRP A 80 -7.14 -1.40 6.88
C TRP A 80 -6.64 -0.02 7.32
N ILE A 81 -7.50 1.00 7.28
CA ILE A 81 -7.08 2.37 7.59
C ILE A 81 -6.71 2.51 9.08
N PRO A 82 -7.55 2.08 10.06
CA PRO A 82 -7.19 2.19 11.47
C PRO A 82 -5.94 1.38 11.82
N LEU A 83 -5.78 0.17 11.29
CA LEU A 83 -4.59 -0.65 11.57
C LEU A 83 -3.33 -0.09 10.91
N THR A 84 -3.43 0.55 9.74
CA THR A 84 -2.30 1.28 9.14
C THR A 84 -1.93 2.50 9.99
N ALA A 85 -2.91 3.25 10.50
CA ALA A 85 -2.67 4.37 11.41
C ALA A 85 -1.98 3.93 12.71
N ILE A 86 -2.51 2.91 13.38
CA ILE A 86 -1.93 2.37 14.63
C ILE A 86 -0.52 1.83 14.37
N GLY A 87 -0.37 1.00 13.33
CA GLY A 87 0.90 0.38 13.00
C GLY A 87 1.98 1.41 12.62
N MET A 88 1.63 2.46 11.88
CA MET A 88 2.55 3.53 11.52
C MET A 88 2.91 4.41 12.73
N GLY A 89 1.93 4.80 13.56
CA GLY A 89 2.19 5.61 14.76
C GLY A 89 3.09 4.89 15.77
N VAL A 90 2.72 3.67 16.15
CA VAL A 90 3.50 2.86 17.09
C VAL A 90 4.85 2.46 16.50
N GLY A 91 4.86 2.04 15.23
CA GLY A 91 6.08 1.65 14.54
C GLY A 91 7.08 2.80 14.39
N LEU A 92 6.61 4.01 14.11
CA LEU A 92 7.46 5.19 14.00
C LEU A 92 8.01 5.59 15.37
N LEU A 93 7.16 5.61 16.41
CA LEU A 93 7.58 5.84 17.79
C LEU A 93 8.68 4.86 18.23
N LEU A 94 8.47 3.56 18.01
CA LEU A 94 9.45 2.53 18.40
C LEU A 94 10.73 2.65 17.58
N GLY A 95 10.62 2.80 16.25
CA GLY A 95 11.77 2.94 15.38
C GLY A 95 12.62 4.15 15.72
N SER A 96 12.00 5.32 15.89
CA SER A 96 12.69 6.59 16.14
C SER A 96 13.34 6.64 17.52
N THR A 97 12.70 6.03 18.53
CA THR A 97 13.28 5.93 19.88
C THR A 97 14.47 4.98 19.94
N VAL A 98 14.40 3.83 19.25
CA VAL A 98 15.52 2.87 19.18
C VAL A 98 16.78 3.50 18.56
N VAL A 99 16.60 4.34 17.54
CA VAL A 99 17.74 5.02 16.88
C VAL A 99 18.05 6.38 17.46
N ASN A 100 17.42 6.75 18.58
CA ASN A 100 17.58 8.05 19.24
C ASN A 100 17.46 9.25 18.26
N TYR A 101 16.49 9.16 17.33
CA TYR A 101 16.18 10.18 16.33
C TYR A 101 17.35 10.55 15.38
N GLN A 102 18.38 9.71 15.30
CA GLN A 102 19.50 9.89 14.37
C GLN A 102 19.06 9.73 12.92
N THR A 103 19.66 10.51 12.02
CA THR A 103 19.31 10.55 10.58
C THR A 103 20.40 10.00 9.67
N THR A 104 21.35 9.28 10.26
CA THR A 104 22.37 8.50 9.54
C THR A 104 21.71 7.38 8.70
N LEU A 105 22.37 6.93 7.64
CA LEU A 105 21.83 5.92 6.72
C LEU A 105 21.46 4.61 7.42
N ALA A 106 22.32 4.09 8.30
CA ALA A 106 22.07 2.83 8.99
C ALA A 106 20.90 2.95 9.98
N GLU A 107 20.82 4.08 10.67
CA GLU A 107 19.79 4.42 11.64
C GLU A 107 18.43 4.62 10.97
N LEU A 108 18.38 5.30 9.82
CA LEU A 108 17.14 5.42 9.06
C LEU A 108 16.68 4.08 8.47
N ALA A 109 17.61 3.24 8.02
CA ALA A 109 17.28 1.89 7.57
C ALA A 109 16.74 1.03 8.72
N LEU A 110 17.35 1.11 9.91
CA LEU A 110 16.91 0.38 11.11
C LEU A 110 15.55 0.89 11.61
N MET A 111 15.39 2.21 11.74
CA MET A 111 14.11 2.85 12.05
C MET A 111 13.03 2.38 11.07
N GLY A 112 13.35 2.42 9.77
CA GLY A 112 12.52 1.91 8.70
C GLY A 112 12.11 0.46 8.92
N ALA A 113 13.06 -0.43 9.17
CA ALA A 113 12.80 -1.84 9.41
C ALA A 113 11.83 -2.06 10.59
N ILE A 114 12.06 -1.37 11.71
CA ILE A 114 11.22 -1.45 12.91
C ILE A 114 9.81 -0.92 12.62
N THR A 115 9.71 0.27 12.03
CA THR A 115 8.42 0.86 11.65
C THR A 115 7.65 -0.03 10.68
N GLY A 116 8.34 -0.54 9.65
CA GLY A 116 7.75 -1.41 8.64
C GLY A 116 7.30 -2.76 9.20
N LEU A 117 8.01 -3.32 10.18
CA LEU A 117 7.60 -4.55 10.84
C LEU A 117 6.30 -4.37 11.62
N VAL A 118 6.20 -3.30 12.42
CA VAL A 118 5.00 -3.00 13.22
C VAL A 118 3.82 -2.64 12.32
N LEU A 119 4.03 -1.75 11.34
CA LEU A 119 3.04 -1.40 10.33
C LEU A 119 2.57 -2.63 9.54
N GLY A 120 3.52 -3.41 9.03
CA GLY A 120 3.25 -4.60 8.24
C GLY A 120 2.51 -5.67 9.04
N ALA A 121 2.82 -5.85 10.33
CA ALA A 121 2.09 -6.75 11.20
C ALA A 121 0.64 -6.29 11.40
N ALA A 122 0.41 -5.00 11.68
CA ALA A 122 -0.93 -4.44 11.81
C ALA A 122 -1.75 -4.60 10.51
N GLN A 123 -1.13 -4.33 9.36
CA GLN A 123 -1.76 -4.55 8.05
C GLN A 123 -2.01 -6.03 7.74
N ALA A 124 -1.11 -6.93 8.14
CA ALA A 124 -1.29 -8.37 7.95
C ALA A 124 -2.54 -8.89 8.69
N VAL A 125 -2.86 -8.32 9.85
CA VAL A 125 -4.12 -8.61 10.58
C VAL A 125 -5.34 -8.16 9.76
N ALA A 126 -5.24 -7.01 9.06
CA ALA A 126 -6.30 -6.47 8.22
C ALA A 126 -6.47 -7.17 6.86
N LEU A 127 -5.49 -8.00 6.43
CA LEU A 127 -5.57 -8.73 5.17
C LEU A 127 -6.75 -9.72 5.18
N PRO A 128 -7.43 -9.92 4.03
CA PRO A 128 -8.51 -10.89 3.91
C PRO A 128 -8.07 -12.31 4.34
N PRO A 129 -8.96 -13.12 4.94
CA PRO A 129 -8.63 -14.48 5.40
C PRO A 129 -8.03 -15.41 4.32
N ARG A 130 -8.32 -15.14 3.04
CA ARG A 130 -7.75 -15.87 1.90
C ARG A 130 -6.24 -15.65 1.68
N ALA A 131 -5.63 -14.64 2.30
CA ALA A 131 -4.17 -14.44 2.30
C ALA A 131 -3.48 -15.44 3.25
N ARG A 132 -3.35 -16.71 2.84
CA ARG A 132 -2.78 -17.78 3.69
C ARG A 132 -1.41 -17.44 4.29
N ARG A 133 -0.57 -16.73 3.53
CA ARG A 133 0.78 -16.31 3.93
C ARG A 133 0.83 -14.83 4.34
N ARG A 134 -0.23 -14.30 4.97
CA ARG A 134 -0.36 -12.88 5.35
C ARG A 134 0.84 -12.32 6.12
N TRP A 135 1.54 -13.12 6.93
CA TRP A 135 2.71 -12.65 7.67
C TRP A 135 3.95 -12.39 6.81
N LEU A 136 4.01 -12.90 5.57
CA LEU A 136 5.01 -12.47 4.60
C LEU A 136 4.82 -10.99 4.21
N TRP A 137 3.61 -10.44 4.36
CA TRP A 137 3.39 -9.01 4.26
C TRP A 137 4.20 -8.26 5.31
N ALA A 138 4.14 -8.68 6.58
CA ALA A 138 4.86 -8.01 7.66
C ALA A 138 6.38 -7.98 7.43
N LEU A 139 6.96 -9.12 7.06
CA LEU A 139 8.39 -9.22 6.75
C LEU A 139 8.76 -8.41 5.50
N GLY A 140 7.91 -8.45 4.47
CA GLY A 140 8.09 -7.68 3.25
C GLY A 140 8.05 -6.18 3.51
N ILE A 141 7.06 -5.69 4.26
CA ILE A 141 6.92 -4.27 4.61
C ILE A 141 8.09 -3.80 5.48
N ALA A 142 8.61 -4.62 6.40
CA ALA A 142 9.83 -4.31 7.15
C ALA A 142 11.02 -4.06 6.22
N ALA A 143 11.31 -5.00 5.32
CA ALA A 143 12.41 -4.86 4.37
C ALA A 143 12.20 -3.68 3.41
N LEU A 144 10.96 -3.46 2.95
CA LEU A 144 10.63 -2.37 2.04
C LEU A 144 10.72 -1.01 2.72
N TRP A 145 10.30 -0.84 3.97
CA TRP A 145 10.45 0.43 4.68
C TRP A 145 11.93 0.77 4.90
N ALA A 146 12.74 -0.22 5.28
CA ALA A 146 14.19 -0.04 5.38
C ALA A 146 14.77 0.42 4.03
N LEU A 147 14.39 -0.26 2.94
CA LEU A 147 14.82 0.11 1.58
C LEU A 147 14.34 1.51 1.17
N GLY A 148 13.11 1.88 1.50
CA GLY A 148 12.54 3.20 1.20
C GLY A 148 13.34 4.34 1.83
N TRP A 149 13.74 4.16 3.08
CA TRP A 149 14.66 5.08 3.77
C TRP A 149 16.05 5.08 3.14
N THR A 150 16.65 3.92 2.91
CA THR A 150 17.97 3.81 2.27
C THR A 150 18.01 4.52 0.92
N VAL A 151 17.04 4.28 0.04
CA VAL A 151 16.98 4.92 -1.30
C VAL A 151 16.78 6.43 -1.16
N THR A 152 15.94 6.88 -0.23
CA THR A 152 15.73 8.30 0.04
C THR A 152 17.02 9.00 0.48
N THR A 153 17.75 8.40 1.41
CA THR A 153 19.02 8.94 1.92
C THR A 153 20.09 8.96 0.82
N LEU A 154 20.23 7.87 0.06
CA LEU A 154 21.25 7.77 -1.01
C LEU A 154 21.03 8.75 -2.16
N VAL A 155 19.78 9.13 -2.43
CA VAL A 155 19.43 10.12 -3.47
C VAL A 155 19.64 11.57 -2.97
N GLY A 156 20.00 11.76 -1.69
CA GLY A 156 20.30 13.09 -1.14
C GLY A 156 19.06 13.90 -0.76
N VAL A 157 17.93 13.24 -0.50
CA VAL A 157 16.78 13.92 0.11
C VAL A 157 17.17 14.37 1.52
N ASN A 158 16.84 15.60 1.89
CA ASN A 158 17.10 16.16 3.23
C ASN A 158 16.31 15.39 4.29
N VAL A 159 16.95 14.41 4.93
CA VAL A 159 16.39 13.56 5.99
C VAL A 159 16.49 14.23 7.36
N GLU A 160 17.38 15.20 7.50
CA GLU A 160 17.59 16.04 8.68
C GLU A 160 16.38 16.94 8.98
N ALA A 161 15.52 17.16 7.97
CA ALA A 161 14.23 17.81 8.14
C ALA A 161 13.22 16.99 8.99
N GLN A 162 13.54 15.73 9.30
CA GLN A 162 12.79 14.87 10.23
C GLN A 162 11.32 14.71 9.86
N PHE A 163 11.09 14.34 8.59
CA PHE A 163 9.78 13.92 8.10
C PHE A 163 9.33 12.61 8.76
N THR A 164 8.01 12.43 8.89
CA THR A 164 7.40 11.21 9.42
C THR A 164 7.41 10.04 8.42
N ASN A 165 7.97 10.25 7.23
CA ASN A 165 8.01 9.30 6.13
C ASN A 165 9.21 9.59 5.22
N PHE A 166 9.63 8.60 4.44
CA PHE A 166 10.68 8.74 3.46
C PHE A 166 10.22 9.53 2.21
N GLY A 167 11.18 9.92 1.36
CA GLY A 167 10.95 10.77 0.20
C GLY A 167 10.22 10.08 -0.95
N ALA A 168 9.86 10.86 -1.98
CA ALA A 168 9.06 10.38 -3.11
C ALA A 168 9.69 9.18 -3.85
N ILE A 169 11.02 9.14 -3.97
CA ILE A 169 11.72 8.02 -4.62
C ILE A 169 11.64 6.72 -3.80
N GLY A 170 11.72 6.83 -2.47
CA GLY A 170 11.46 5.72 -1.55
C GLY A 170 10.02 5.25 -1.67
N ALA A 171 9.06 6.17 -1.75
CA ALA A 171 7.64 5.85 -1.92
C ALA A 171 7.33 5.10 -3.22
N ILE A 172 7.91 5.51 -4.34
CA ILE A 172 7.77 4.80 -5.62
C ILE A 172 8.35 3.38 -5.47
N THR A 173 9.53 3.24 -4.89
CA THR A 173 10.20 1.94 -4.68
C THR A 173 9.35 1.00 -3.83
N VAL A 174 8.91 1.47 -2.66
CA VAL A 174 8.08 0.70 -1.72
C VAL A 174 6.74 0.35 -2.34
N THR A 175 6.09 1.28 -3.03
CA THR A 175 4.77 1.03 -3.63
C THR A 175 4.87 0.03 -4.79
N ALA A 176 5.89 0.16 -5.65
CA ALA A 176 6.14 -0.78 -6.74
C ALA A 176 6.31 -2.22 -6.22
N LEU A 177 7.20 -2.42 -5.25
CA LEU A 177 7.52 -3.75 -4.72
C LEU A 177 6.41 -4.33 -3.84
N SER A 178 5.76 -3.50 -3.02
CA SER A 178 4.59 -3.93 -2.24
C SER A 178 3.41 -4.30 -3.14
N GLY A 179 3.29 -3.70 -4.32
CA GLY A 179 2.29 -4.09 -5.32
C GLY A 179 2.52 -5.51 -5.86
N LEU A 180 3.78 -5.89 -6.08
CA LEU A 180 4.16 -7.27 -6.46
C LEU A 180 3.84 -8.24 -5.31
N LEU A 181 4.24 -7.89 -4.09
CA LEU A 181 3.97 -8.68 -2.89
C LEU A 181 2.47 -8.86 -2.66
N LEU A 182 1.67 -7.80 -2.81
CA LEU A 182 0.23 -7.85 -2.66
C LEU A 182 -0.41 -8.72 -3.75
N HIS A 183 0.09 -8.67 -4.98
CA HIS A 183 -0.39 -9.55 -6.04
C HIS A 183 -0.07 -11.03 -5.73
N PHE A 184 1.13 -11.33 -5.24
CA PHE A 184 1.51 -12.67 -4.82
C PHE A 184 0.61 -13.20 -3.68
N LEU A 185 0.29 -12.37 -2.68
CA LEU A 185 -0.54 -12.76 -1.54
C LEU A 185 -2.04 -12.77 -1.84
N LEU A 186 -2.50 -11.86 -2.70
CA LEU A 186 -3.89 -11.67 -3.10
C LEU A 186 -3.99 -11.50 -4.64
N PRO A 187 -3.84 -12.60 -5.41
CA PRO A 187 -3.98 -12.52 -6.86
C PRO A 187 -5.36 -12.01 -7.25
N PHE A 188 -5.40 -11.11 -8.22
CA PHE A 188 -6.66 -10.66 -8.80
C PHE A 188 -7.12 -11.72 -9.81
N HIS A 189 -8.26 -12.34 -9.53
CA HIS A 189 -8.93 -13.21 -10.49
C HIS A 189 -10.06 -12.38 -11.14
N PRO A 190 -10.00 -12.14 -12.46
CA PRO A 190 -11.17 -11.63 -13.15
C PRO A 190 -12.33 -12.62 -12.91
N PRO A 191 -13.58 -12.16 -12.80
CA PRO A 191 -14.72 -13.05 -12.89
C PRO A 191 -14.55 -13.83 -14.20
N SER A 192 -14.42 -15.15 -14.11
CA SER A 192 -14.48 -16.00 -15.29
C SER A 192 -15.80 -15.66 -15.97
N GLY A 193 -15.74 -15.14 -17.20
CA GLY A 193 -16.92 -14.90 -18.00
C GLY A 193 -17.77 -16.16 -17.95
N VAL A 194 -19.04 -16.02 -17.59
CA VAL A 194 -20.02 -17.10 -17.65
C VAL A 194 -19.91 -17.69 -19.05
N TRP A 195 -19.31 -18.87 -19.15
CA TRP A 195 -19.41 -19.69 -20.35
C TRP A 195 -20.90 -20.01 -20.46
N LEU A 196 -21.61 -19.29 -21.32
CA LEU A 196 -22.90 -19.71 -21.81
C LEU A 196 -22.65 -21.08 -22.44
N ARG A 197 -23.03 -22.15 -21.73
CA ARG A 197 -23.15 -23.48 -22.32
C ARG A 197 -24.08 -23.32 -23.52
N SER A 198 -23.53 -23.38 -24.72
CA SER A 198 -24.32 -23.59 -25.92
C SER A 198 -24.96 -24.96 -25.75
N HIS A 199 -26.24 -25.00 -25.37
CA HIS A 199 -27.03 -26.21 -25.49
C HIS A 199 -27.06 -26.61 -26.96
N PRO A 200 -26.73 -27.86 -27.31
CA PRO A 200 -26.94 -28.35 -28.66
C PRO A 200 -28.43 -28.23 -28.98
N ILE A 201 -28.76 -27.49 -30.04
CA ILE A 201 -30.10 -27.55 -30.62
C ILE A 201 -30.18 -28.92 -31.28
N THR A 202 -30.84 -29.88 -30.63
CA THR A 202 -31.28 -31.10 -31.30
C THR A 202 -32.32 -30.69 -32.36
N PRO A 203 -32.10 -30.97 -33.65
CA PRO A 203 -33.15 -30.77 -34.64
C PRO A 203 -34.30 -31.73 -34.31
N ALA A 204 -35.51 -31.18 -34.19
CA ALA A 204 -36.73 -31.97 -34.12
C ALA A 204 -36.85 -32.82 -35.40
N GLN A 205 -37.17 -34.10 -35.22
CA GLN A 205 -37.56 -35.01 -36.30
C GLN A 205 -38.97 -34.68 -36.79
#